data_AF-A0A9E5P5P5-F1
#
_entry.id   AF-A0A9E5P5P5-F1
#
_cell.length_a   1.000
_cell.length_b   1.000
_cell.length_c   1.000
_cell.angle_alpha   90.00
_cell.angle_beta   90.00
_cell.angle_gamma   90.00
#
_symmetry.space_group_name_H-M   'P 1'
#
loop_
_entity.id
_entity.type
_entity.pdbx_description
1 polymer ?
#
loop_
_entity_poly.entity_id
_entity_poly.type
_entity_poly.pdbx_seq_one_letter_code
_entity_poly.pdbx_strand_id
1 'polypeptide(L)' 'LSATAFPSGVRNTPVEITEALSPLIFRRKEYRQGSGGTGKWRGGDGQVIEIAHAEGAPFALFALFDRIDHPAR' A
#
# COMPACT_ATOMS: atom_id res chain seq x y z
N LEU A 1 15.47 -0.90 -1.00
CA LEU A 1 14.44 0.16 -0.84
C LEU A 1 13.08 -0.52 -0.93
N SER A 2 12.23 -0.37 0.09
CA SER A 2 10.91 -1.02 0.18
C SER A 2 9.80 0.02 -0.01
N ALA A 3 8.64 -0.40 -0.54
CA ALA A 3 7.48 0.44 -0.76
C ALA A 3 7.75 1.78 -1.48
N THR A 4 8.71 1.78 -2.42
CA THR A 4 9.05 2.98 -3.20
C THR A 4 8.27 3.00 -4.51
N ALA A 5 7.65 4.13 -4.83
CA ALA A 5 7.07 4.35 -6.14
C ALA A 5 8.20 4.65 -7.16
N PHE A 6 8.73 3.59 -7.75
CA PHE A 6 9.65 3.66 -8.89
C PHE A 6 8.90 3.28 -10.17
N PRO A 7 9.14 3.97 -11.31
CA PRO A 7 10.10 5.05 -11.52
C PRO A 7 9.58 6.46 -11.19
N SER A 8 8.36 6.60 -10.66
CA SER A 8 7.68 7.91 -10.58
C SER A 8 8.34 8.91 -9.63
N GLY A 9 9.12 8.46 -8.63
CA GLY A 9 9.74 9.33 -7.62
C GLY A 9 8.73 9.97 -6.66
N VAL A 10 7.45 9.60 -6.77
CA VAL A 10 6.36 10.12 -5.92
C VAL A 10 6.46 9.49 -4.53
N ARG A 11 6.13 10.27 -3.50
CA ARG A 11 6.05 9.81 -2.11
C ARG A 11 4.61 9.50 -1.74
N ASN A 12 4.41 8.55 -0.84
CA ASN A 12 3.08 8.26 -0.32
C ASN A 12 2.56 9.44 0.50
N THR A 13 1.25 9.69 0.43
CA THR A 13 0.54 10.61 1.32
C THR A 13 0.59 10.08 2.77
N PRO A 14 0.91 10.91 3.77
CA PRO A 14 0.77 10.53 5.18
C PRO A 14 -0.66 10.12 5.52
N VAL A 15 -0.82 9.20 6.48
CA VAL A 15 -2.15 8.69 6.84
C VAL A 15 -2.99 9.79 7.48
N GLU A 16 -2.37 10.64 8.30
CA GLU A 16 -3.00 11.75 9.01
C GLU A 16 -3.67 12.72 8.04
N ILE A 17 -3.05 12.98 6.89
CA ILE A 17 -3.62 13.85 5.85
C ILE A 17 -4.84 13.18 5.20
N THR A 18 -4.78 11.86 4.97
CA THR A 18 -5.90 11.13 4.36
C THR A 18 -7.09 11.02 5.32
N GLU A 19 -6.83 10.74 6.60
CA GLU A 19 -7.84 10.68 7.66
C GLU A 19 -8.46 12.05 7.95
N ALA A 20 -7.70 13.15 7.79
CA ALA A 20 -8.24 14.50 7.95
C ALA A 20 -9.15 14.94 6.80
N LEU A 21 -8.96 14.40 5.59
CA LEU A 21 -9.65 14.83 4.37
C LEU A 21 -10.74 13.86 3.90
N SER A 22 -10.90 12.71 4.56
CA SER A 22 -11.86 11.68 4.17
C SER A 22 -12.38 10.90 5.38
N PRO A 23 -13.55 10.25 5.30
CA PRO A 23 -14.07 9.44 6.40
C PRO A 23 -13.40 8.06 6.47
N LEU A 24 -12.11 7.98 6.13
CA LEU A 24 -11.31 6.75 6.22
C LEU A 24 -10.45 6.78 7.48
N ILE A 25 -10.27 5.60 8.09
CA ILE A 25 -9.32 5.38 9.17
C ILE A 25 -8.39 4.21 8.81
N PHE A 26 -7.08 4.42 8.97
CA PHE A 26 -6.06 3.41 8.74
C PHE A 26 -5.89 2.58 10.02
N ARG A 27 -6.23 1.30 9.95
CA ARG A 27 -6.04 0.35 11.06
C ARG A 27 -4.64 -0.23 11.07
N ARG A 28 -4.05 -0.38 9.88
CA ARG A 28 -2.70 -0.93 9.69
C ARG A 28 -2.04 -0.31 8.47
N LYS A 29 -0.76 0.04 8.60
CA LYS A 29 0.10 0.47 7.49
C LYS A 29 1.53 0.10 7.80
N GLU A 30 1.94 -1.09 7.37
CA GLU A 30 3.24 -1.66 7.70
C GLU A 30 3.89 -2.36 6.51
N TYR A 31 5.17 -2.71 6.62
CA TYR A 31 5.81 -3.53 5.61
C TYR A 31 5.28 -4.96 5.66
N ARG A 32 4.97 -5.51 4.49
CA ARG A 32 4.75 -6.95 4.34
C ARG A 32 6.13 -7.61 4.28
N GLN A 33 6.67 -7.98 5.44
CA GLN A 33 8.04 -8.48 5.55
C GLN A 33 8.28 -9.69 4.64
N GLY A 34 9.40 -9.66 3.91
CA GLY A 34 9.83 -10.77 3.04
C GLY A 34 9.02 -10.92 1.75
N SER A 35 8.19 -9.94 1.41
CA SER A 35 7.41 -9.95 0.16
C SER A 35 8.22 -9.51 -1.06
N GLY A 36 9.41 -8.96 -0.87
CA GLY A 36 10.31 -8.62 -1.97
C GLY A 36 10.75 -9.82 -2.79
N GLY A 37 10.75 -9.67 -4.12
CA GLY A 37 11.17 -10.70 -5.07
C GLY A 37 12.58 -11.23 -4.82
N THR A 38 12.80 -12.50 -5.17
CA THR A 38 14.06 -13.21 -4.97
C THR A 38 15.03 -12.93 -6.12
N GLY A 39 16.29 -12.63 -5.82
CA GLY A 39 17.32 -12.45 -6.85
C GLY A 39 18.68 -12.15 -6.24
N LYS A 40 19.69 -11.88 -7.10
CA LYS A 40 21.03 -11.44 -6.65
C LYS A 40 20.94 -10.25 -5.69
N TRP A 41 20.02 -9.34 -5.98
CA TRP A 41 19.63 -8.24 -5.11
C TRP A 41 18.15 -8.39 -4.82
N ARG A 42 17.79 -8.51 -3.53
CA ARG A 42 16.40 -8.70 -3.12
C ARG A 42 15.56 -7.49 -3.54
N GLY A 43 14.37 -7.75 -4.05
CA GLY A 43 13.36 -6.70 -4.29
C GLY A 43 12.94 -6.01 -2.99
N GLY A 44 12.34 -4.83 -3.12
CA GLY A 44 11.75 -4.13 -1.98
C GLY A 44 10.52 -4.84 -1.44
N ASP A 45 10.33 -4.82 -0.12
CA ASP A 45 9.09 -5.30 0.47
C ASP A 45 7.91 -4.38 0.11
N GLY A 46 6.74 -4.99 -0.07
CA GLY A 46 5.45 -4.31 -0.20
C GLY A 46 4.89 -3.86 1.14
N GLN A 47 3.61 -3.47 1.14
CA GLN A 47 2.91 -2.97 2.33
C GLN A 47 1.65 -3.78 2.59
N VAL A 48 1.28 -3.88 3.87
CA VAL A 48 -0.08 -4.25 4.28
C VAL A 48 -0.79 -2.98 4.72
N ILE A 49 -1.94 -2.69 4.11
CA ILE A 49 -2.77 -1.53 4.40
C ILE A 49 -4.17 -2.03 4.72
N GLU A 50 -4.68 -1.66 5.90
CA GLU A 50 -6.05 -1.92 6.31
C GLU A 50 -6.76 -0.59 6.57
N ILE A 51 -7.93 -0.43 5.96
CA ILE A 51 -8.75 0.77 6.05
C ILE A 51 -10.18 0.40 6.42
N ALA A 52 -10.82 1.29 7.15
CA ALA A 52 -12.25 1.22 7.46
C ALA A 52 -12.88 2.60 7.28
N HIS A 53 -14.21 2.66 7.13
CA HIS A 53 -14.94 3.90 7.30
C HIS A 53 -14.93 4.31 8.78
N ALA A 54 -14.66 5.58 9.08
CA ALA A 54 -14.55 6.09 10.44
C ALA A 54 -15.82 5.85 11.26
N GLU A 55 -16.99 5.96 10.62
CA GLU A 55 -18.31 5.74 11.22
C GLU A 55 -18.94 4.38 10.86
N GLY A 56 -18.18 3.48 10.22
CA GLY A 56 -18.70 2.16 9.82
C GLY A 56 -19.73 2.16 8.68
N ALA A 57 -19.92 3.29 7.98
CA ALA A 57 -20.76 3.35 6.80
C ALA A 57 -20.14 2.55 5.63
N PRO A 58 -20.96 2.01 4.71
CA PRO A 58 -20.46 1.38 3.50
C PRO A 58 -19.64 2.35 2.64
N PHE A 59 -18.54 1.87 2.06
CA PHE A 59 -17.73 2.63 1.12
C PHE A 59 -17.20 1.72 0.01
N ALA A 60 -16.86 2.32 -1.14
CA ALA A 60 -16.28 1.61 -2.26
C ALA A 60 -14.76 1.83 -2.28
N LEU A 61 -14.01 0.76 -2.56
CA LEU A 61 -12.60 0.83 -2.87
C LEU A 61 -12.41 0.57 -4.36
N PHE A 62 -11.97 1.59 -5.10
CA PHE A 62 -11.50 1.40 -6.46
C PHE A 62 -9.99 1.20 -6.44
N ALA A 63 -9.56 -0.02 -6.72
CA ALA A 63 -8.16 -0.39 -6.73
C ALA A 63 -7.76 -0.93 -8.10
N LEU A 64 -6.69 -0.35 -8.64
CA LEU A 64 -6.06 -0.79 -9.87
C LEU A 64 -4.88 -1.69 -9.51
N PHE A 65 -5.02 -2.97 -9.82
CA PHE A 65 -4.01 -3.97 -9.56
C PHE A 65 -3.37 -4.43 -10.86
N ASP A 66 -2.08 -4.68 -10.81
CA ASP A 66 -1.32 -5.30 -11.89
C ASP A 66 -0.48 -6.43 -11.29
N ARG A 67 -0.09 -7.40 -12.12
CA ARG A 67 0.78 -8.52 -11.74
C ARG A 67 0.23 -9.39 -10.59
N ILE A 68 -1.09 -9.64 -10.61
CA ILE A 68 -1.76 -10.55 -9.66
C ILE A 68 -1.34 -12.00 -9.94
N ASP A 69 -1.49 -12.46 -11.18
CA ASP A 69 -1.17 -13.85 -11.57
C ASP A 69 0.32 -14.06 -11.87
N HIS A 70 1.00 -12.99 -12.30
CA HIS A 70 2.40 -13.01 -12.69
C HIS A 70 3.18 -11.94 -11.92
N PRO A 71 3.51 -12.19 -10.63
CA PRO A 71 4.23 -11.24 -9.80
C PRO A 71 5.63 -10.97 -10.34
N ALA A 72 6.22 -9.84 -9.92
CA ALA A 72 7.62 -9.55 -10.19
C ALA A 72 8.51 -10.69 -9.65
N ARG A 73 9.39 -11.23 -10.51
CA ARG A 73 10.36 -12.26 -10.13
C ARG A 73 11.72 -11.62 -9.90
#